data_AF-A0A8J7E5V1-F1
#
_entry.id   AF-A0A8J7E5V1-F1
#
_cell.length_a   1.000
_cell.length_b   1.000
_cell.length_c   1.000
_cell.angle_alpha   90.00
_cell.angle_beta   90.00
_cell.angle_gamma   90.00
#
_symmetry.space_group_name_H-M   'P 1'
#
loop_
_entity.id
_entity.type
_entity.pdbx_description
1 polymer ?
#
loop_
_entity_poly.entity_id
_entity_poly.type
_entity_poly.pdbx_seq_one_letter_code
_entity_poly.pdbx_strand_id
1 'polypeptide(L)' 'MTLPQITRLVRFVQAEFGVSTDEVSTALNHNDGRIQFPIILWQYGFISLSQLEHLFDWLERERACPAKQSL' A
#
# COMPACT_ATOMS: atom_id res chain seq x y z
N MET A 1 8.38 14.48 -2.77
CA MET A 1 7.75 13.95 -4.00
C MET A 1 7.36 12.49 -3.73
N THR A 2 6.13 12.26 -3.29
CA THR A 2 5.61 10.90 -3.06
C THR A 2 5.45 10.19 -4.39
N LEU A 3 5.93 8.96 -4.44
CA LEU A 3 5.91 8.16 -5.66
C LEU A 3 4.46 7.75 -5.97
N PRO A 4 3.98 7.87 -7.21
CA PRO A 4 2.55 7.67 -7.56
C PRO A 4 2.01 6.30 -7.13
N GLN A 5 2.91 5.31 -7.07
CA GLN A 5 2.65 3.95 -6.59
C GLN A 5 2.20 3.91 -5.11
N ILE A 6 2.82 4.71 -4.24
CA ILE A 6 2.49 4.77 -2.81
C ILE A 6 1.09 5.39 -2.63
N THR A 7 0.78 6.47 -3.35
CA THR A 7 -0.53 7.13 -3.28
C THR A 7 -1.66 6.18 -3.68
N ARG A 8 -1.45 5.37 -4.72
CA ARG A 8 -2.47 4.40 -5.17
C ARG A 8 -2.64 3.26 -4.16
N LEU A 9 -1.54 2.79 -3.58
CA LEU A 9 -1.57 1.77 -2.54
C LEU A 9 -2.28 2.25 -1.28
N VAL A 10 -2.01 3.48 -0.83
CA VAL A 10 -2.71 4.10 0.30
C VAL A 10 -4.21 4.17 0.03
N ARG A 11 -4.63 4.62 -1.16
CA ARG A 11 -6.06 4.68 -1.52
C ARG A 11 -6.72 3.30 -1.53
N PHE A 12 -6.01 2.28 -2.02
CA PHE A 12 -6.52 0.91 -2.01
C PHE A 12 -6.71 0.40 -0.58
N VAL A 13 -5.69 0.57 0.28
CA VAL A 13 -5.71 0.12 1.68
C VAL A 13 -6.80 0.85 2.49
N GLN A 14 -7.01 2.15 2.25
CA GLN A 14 -8.10 2.90 2.89
C GLN A 14 -9.50 2.42 2.42
N ALA A 15 -9.65 2.08 1.14
CA ALA A 15 -10.94 1.67 0.57
C ALA A 15 -11.30 0.21 0.88
N GLU A 16 -10.35 -0.70 0.78
CA GLU A 16 -10.56 -2.15 0.95
C GLU A 16 -10.41 -2.61 2.39
N PHE A 17 -9.43 -2.05 3.12
CA PHE A 17 -9.12 -2.50 4.49
C PHE A 17 -9.65 -1.54 5.56
N GLY A 18 -10.13 -0.34 5.19
CA GLY A 18 -10.69 0.63 6.12
C GLY A 18 -9.64 1.31 7.02
N VAL A 19 -8.37 1.25 6.64
CA VAL A 19 -7.27 1.86 7.40
C VAL A 19 -7.42 3.39 7.39
N SER A 20 -7.27 4.01 8.55
CA SER A 20 -7.36 5.46 8.71
C SER A 20 -6.10 6.17 8.19
N THR A 21 -6.25 7.44 7.84
CA THR A 21 -5.15 8.30 7.38
C THR A 21 -4.01 8.43 8.40
N ASP A 22 -4.32 8.30 9.70
CA ASP A 22 -3.34 8.34 10.80
C ASP A 22 -2.46 7.08 10.83
N GLU A 23 -3.07 5.91 10.66
CA GLU A 23 -2.40 4.61 10.58
C GLU A 23 -1.48 4.55 9.35
N VAL A 24 -1.98 5.05 8.22
CA VAL A 24 -1.18 5.21 6.99
C VAL A 24 -0.02 6.19 7.20
N SER A 25 -0.25 7.34 7.82
CA SER A 25 0.81 8.34 8.05
C SER A 25 1.92 7.78 8.94
N THR A 26 1.55 7.00 9.95
CA THR A 26 2.51 6.31 10.84
C THR A 26 3.37 5.35 10.03
N ALA A 27 2.76 4.53 9.17
CA ALA A 27 3.49 3.60 8.32
C ALA A 27 4.33 4.29 7.23
N LEU A 28 3.87 5.42 6.68
CA LEU A 28 4.61 6.21 5.69
C LEU A 28 5.84 6.90 6.28
N ASN A 29 5.74 7.39 7.52
CA ASN A 29 6.83 8.07 8.21
C ASN A 29 8.00 7.13 8.54
N HIS A 30 7.73 5.82 8.61
CA HIS A 30 8.74 4.78 8.88
C HIS A 30 9.28 4.09 7.63
N ASN A 31 8.77 4.44 6.44
CA ASN A 31 9.08 3.73 5.20
C ASN A 31 10.24 4.42 4.45
N ASP A 32 11.44 3.84 4.52
CA ASP A 32 12.62 4.29 3.77
C ASP A 32 12.66 3.75 2.32
N GLY A 33 11.76 2.81 1.98
CA GLY A 33 11.68 2.25 0.62
C GLY A 33 10.41 1.45 0.40
N ARG A 34 9.79 1.64 -0.78
CA ARG A 34 8.46 1.14 -1.23
C ARG A 34 8.10 -0.32 -0.90
N ILE A 35 9.07 -1.15 -0.54
CA ILE A 35 8.89 -2.57 -0.21
C ILE A 35 8.42 -2.75 1.25
N GLN A 36 8.70 -1.80 2.16
CA GLN A 36 8.45 -1.96 3.58
C GLN A 36 7.01 -1.62 3.99
N PHE A 37 6.31 -0.76 3.26
CA PHE A 37 4.98 -0.28 3.67
C PHE A 37 3.93 -1.39 3.94
N PRO A 38 3.75 -2.42 3.07
CA PRO A 38 2.82 -3.54 3.35
C PRO A 38 3.22 -4.30 4.63
N ILE A 39 4.51 -4.57 4.80
CA ILE A 39 5.05 -5.30 5.95
C ILE A 39 4.86 -4.48 7.23
N ILE A 40 5.08 -3.17 7.16
CA ILE A 40 4.88 -2.25 8.28
C ILE A 40 3.41 -2.24 8.72
N LEU A 41 2.46 -2.16 7.78
CA LEU A 41 1.02 -2.23 8.11
C LEU A 41 0.65 -3.51 8.88
N TRP A 42 1.22 -4.65 8.48
CA TRP A 42 1.02 -5.92 9.18
C TRP A 42 1.71 -5.94 10.55
N GLN A 43 2.95 -5.43 10.66
CA GLN A 43 3.66 -5.36 11.93
C GLN A 43 2.94 -4.50 12.98
N TYR A 44 2.26 -3.44 12.55
CA TYR A 44 1.42 -2.62 13.42
C TYR A 44 0.05 -3.27 13.75
N GLY A 45 -0.34 -4.33 13.03
CA GLY A 45 -1.63 -5.00 13.22
C GLY A 45 -2.82 -4.28 12.57
N PHE A 46 -2.56 -3.33 11.66
CA PHE A 46 -3.61 -2.62 10.92
C PHE A 46 -4.29 -3.50 9.87
N ILE A 47 -3.58 -4.54 9.41
CA ILE A 47 -4.07 -5.51 8.43
C ILE A 47 -3.77 -6.94 8.88
N SER A 48 -4.63 -7.87 8.48
CA SER A 48 -4.41 -9.31 8.69
C SER A 48 -3.48 -9.93 7.63
N LEU A 49 -2.97 -11.14 7.88
CA LEU A 49 -2.13 -11.84 6.92
C LEU A 49 -2.82 -12.01 5.55
N SER A 50 -4.12 -12.34 5.53
CA SER A 50 -4.89 -12.46 4.28
C SER A 50 -5.01 -11.14 3.53
N GLN A 51 -5.12 -10.01 4.24
CA GLN A 51 -5.13 -8.68 3.64
C GLN A 51 -3.74 -8.28 3.12
N LEU A 52 -2.68 -8.69 3.84
CA LEU A 52 -1.29 -8.53 3.39
C LEU A 52 -1.06 -9.28 2.06
N GLU A 53 -1.50 -10.53 1.97
CA GLU A 53 -1.40 -11.33 0.73
C GLU A 53 -2.15 -10.67 -0.43
N HIS A 54 -3.38 -10.19 -0.19
CA HIS A 54 -4.16 -9.46 -1.21
C HIS A 54 -3.47 -8.15 -1.65
N LEU A 55 -2.84 -7.44 -0.72
CA LEU A 55 -2.08 -6.22 -1.00
C LEU A 55 -0.83 -6.51 -1.85
N PHE A 56 -0.14 -7.64 -1.60
CA PHE A 56 1.00 -8.07 -2.41
C PHE A 56 0.57 -8.48 -3.82
N ASP A 57 -0.51 -9.24 -3.96
CA ASP A 57 -1.09 -9.62 -5.25
C ASP A 57 -1.50 -8.38 -6.07
N TRP A 58 -2.15 -7.40 -5.43
CA TRP A 58 -2.45 -6.11 -6.05
C TRP A 58 -1.20 -5.35 -6.48
N LEU A 59 -0.17 -5.30 -5.63
CA LEU A 59 1.12 -4.68 -5.94
C LEU A 59 1.80 -5.35 -7.14
N GLU A 60 1.69 -6.68 -7.26
CA GLU A 60 2.16 -7.48 -8.38
C GLU A 60 1.40 -7.17 -9.67
N ARG A 61 0.08 -6.98 -9.60
CA ARG A 61 -0.72 -6.55 -10.75
C ARG A 61 -0.37 -5.14 -11.23
N GLU A 62 -0.17 -4.21 -10.30
CA GLU A 62 0.23 -2.82 -10.62
C GLU A 62 1.62 -2.74 -11.24
N ARG A 63 2.56 -3.61 -10.83
CA ARG A 63 3.90 -3.70 -11.45
C ARG A 63 3.91 -4.52 -12.75
N ALA A 64 3.00 -5.47 -12.92
CA ALA A 64 2.94 -6.37 -14.08
C ALA A 64 2.23 -5.78 -15.31
N CYS A 65 1.50 -4.67 -15.18
CA CYS A 65 0.79 -4.08 -16.31
C CYS A 65 1.21 -2.61 -16.58
N PRO A 66 2.17 -2.35 -17.49
CA PRO A 66 2.50 -0.99 -17.93
C PRO A 66 1.53 -0.50 -19.02
N ALA A 67 0.23 -0.79 -18.92
CA ALA A 67 -0.75 -0.39 -19.93
C ALA A 67 -1.70 0.67 -19.36
N LYS A 68 -1.48 1.90 -19.80
CA LYS A 68 -2.33 3.10 -19.71
C LYS A 68 -1.96 4.09 -18.60
N GLN A 69 -0.81 4.74 -18.77
CA GLN A 69 -0.76 6.20 -18.60
C GLN A 69 -1.59 6.82 -19.76
N SER A 70 -2.90 6.95 -19.58
CA SER A 70 -3.76 7.91 -20.31
C SER A 70 -4.29 8.87 -19.25
N LEU A 71 -4.31 10.18 -19.39
CA LEU A 71 -4.28 11.07 -20.55
C LEU A 71 -3.58 12.36 -20.10
#